data_AF-A0A1X6YSY4-F1
#
_entry.id   AF-A0A1X6YSY4-F1
#
_cell.length_a   1.000
_cell.length_b   1.000
_cell.length_c   1.000
_cell.angle_alpha   90.00
_cell.angle_beta   90.00
_cell.angle_gamma   90.00
#
_symmetry.space_group_name_H-M   'P 1'
#
loop_
_entity.id
_entity.type
_entity.pdbx_description
1 polymer ?
#
loop_
_entity_poly.entity_id
_entity_poly.type
_entity_poly.pdbx_seq_one_letter_code
_entity_poly.pdbx_strand_id
1 'polypeptide(L)'
;MHKVIVFALFSTRRQAEIIRLTWDDSHKEHKRILVRDMKHPGEKLGNDTRVDLPEEAIRIIDSMRKSKAEIFPYSPDAITANFTRACKLLGIEDLHFHDLRHEGISRLFEMGWSIPHVAAVSGPRSWVSLKRYTHIRETGDKYANWLGTQLAIDNT
;
A
#
# COMPACT_ATOMS: atom_id res chain seq x y z
N MET A 1 -5.70 -9.28 -10.41
CA MET A 1 -5.58 -9.11 -8.93
C MET A 1 -4.20 -8.63 -8.50
N HIS A 2 -3.18 -8.84 -9.32
CA HIS A 2 -1.83 -8.33 -9.10
C HIS A 2 -1.75 -6.82 -8.83
N LYS A 3 -2.63 -5.99 -9.42
CA LYS A 3 -2.72 -4.54 -9.12
C LYS A 3 -2.89 -4.23 -7.63
N VAL A 4 -3.69 -5.01 -6.89
CA VAL A 4 -3.88 -4.76 -5.44
C VAL A 4 -2.64 -5.09 -4.61
N ILE A 5 -1.83 -6.06 -5.06
CA ILE A 5 -0.56 -6.44 -4.43
C ILE A 5 0.44 -5.30 -4.58
N VAL A 6 0.60 -4.80 -5.81
CA VAL A 6 1.52 -3.70 -6.11
C VAL A 6 1.05 -2.40 -5.43
N PHE A 7 -0.25 -2.15 -5.39
CA PHE A 7 -0.80 -1.02 -4.63
C PHE A 7 -0.51 -1.15 -3.13
N ALA A 8 -0.70 -2.34 -2.53
CA ALA A 8 -0.45 -2.55 -1.10
C ALA A 8 1.02 -2.28 -0.73
N LEU A 9 1.95 -2.71 -1.59
CA LEU A 9 3.37 -2.44 -1.47
C LEU A 9 3.66 -0.93 -1.43
N PHE A 10 3.26 -0.19 -2.47
CA PHE A 10 3.63 1.22 -2.57
C PHE A 10 2.82 2.15 -1.66
N SER A 11 1.52 1.90 -1.49
CA SER A 11 0.65 2.72 -0.63
C SER A 11 0.83 2.42 0.86
N THR A 12 1.51 1.33 1.20
CA THR A 12 1.67 0.78 2.56
C THR A 12 0.34 0.51 3.28
N ARG A 13 -0.80 0.46 2.58
CA ARG A 13 -2.13 0.29 3.20
C ARG A 13 -2.38 -1.13 3.69
N ARG A 14 -3.23 -1.26 4.72
CA ARG A 14 -3.75 -2.58 5.13
C ARG A 14 -4.78 -3.05 4.13
N GLN A 15 -4.90 -4.36 3.92
CA GLN A 15 -5.91 -4.96 3.05
C GLN A 15 -7.33 -4.44 3.31
N ALA A 16 -7.75 -4.38 4.59
CA ALA A 16 -9.07 -3.88 4.97
C ALA A 16 -9.27 -2.39 4.68
N GLU A 17 -8.19 -1.60 4.62
CA GLU A 17 -8.24 -0.19 4.22
C GLU A 17 -8.37 -0.11 2.69
N ILE A 18 -7.58 -0.90 1.95
CA ILE A 18 -7.53 -0.87 0.48
C ILE A 18 -8.90 -1.14 -0.15
N ILE A 19 -9.61 -2.16 0.33
CA ILE A 19 -10.91 -2.56 -0.23
C ILE A 19 -12.03 -1.53 0.02
N ARG A 20 -11.83 -0.59 0.95
CA ARG A 20 -12.80 0.47 1.27
C ARG A 20 -12.49 1.79 0.58
N LEU A 21 -11.36 1.88 -0.14
CA LEU A 21 -10.99 3.09 -0.87
C LEU A 21 -11.98 3.31 -2.02
N THR A 22 -12.60 4.48 -2.05
CA THR A 22 -13.53 4.88 -3.11
C THR A 22 -12.91 5.92 -4.03
N TRP A 23 -13.49 6.09 -5.23
CA TRP A 23 -13.04 7.13 -6.16
C TRP A 23 -13.18 8.54 -5.60
N ASP A 24 -14.20 8.77 -4.77
CA ASP A 24 -14.49 10.07 -4.14
C ASP A 24 -13.46 10.46 -3.07
N ASP A 25 -12.72 9.47 -2.54
CA ASP A 25 -11.65 9.69 -1.55
C ASP A 25 -10.33 10.14 -2.19
N SER A 26 -10.20 9.99 -3.52
CA SER A 26 -8.94 10.20 -4.24
C SER A 26 -8.75 11.67 -4.63
N HIS A 27 -7.73 12.31 -4.07
CA HIS A 27 -7.31 13.66 -4.41
C HIS A 27 -6.02 13.61 -5.23
N LYS A 28 -6.16 13.37 -6.54
CA LYS A 28 -5.01 13.15 -7.45
C LYS A 28 -4.05 14.34 -7.51
N GLU A 29 -4.58 15.57 -7.54
CA GLU A 29 -3.78 16.80 -7.59
C GLU A 29 -2.79 16.89 -6.43
N HIS A 30 -3.23 16.49 -5.23
CA HIS A 30 -2.41 16.52 -4.03
C HIS A 30 -1.73 15.19 -3.72
N LYS A 31 -1.82 14.20 -4.62
CA LYS A 31 -1.25 12.85 -4.43
C LYS A 31 -1.68 12.22 -3.11
N ARG A 32 -2.97 12.38 -2.75
CA ARG A 32 -3.51 11.96 -1.45
C ARG A 32 -4.77 11.11 -1.61
N ILE A 33 -5.04 10.31 -0.59
CA ILE A 33 -6.31 9.59 -0.47
C ILE A 33 -6.83 9.64 0.95
N LEU A 34 -8.17 9.74 1.09
CA LEU A 34 -8.83 9.59 2.38
C LEU A 34 -8.99 8.10 2.71
N VAL A 35 -8.44 7.69 3.85
CA VAL A 35 -8.61 6.34 4.39
C VAL A 35 -9.61 6.42 5.53
N ARG A 36 -10.80 5.86 5.30
CA ARG A 36 -11.88 5.86 6.28
C ARG A 36 -11.69 4.82 7.38
N ASP A 37 -12.08 5.19 8.59
CA ASP A 37 -11.95 4.35 9.79
C ASP A 37 -10.55 3.74 9.90
N MET A 38 -9.52 4.58 9.78
CA MET A 38 -8.15 4.12 9.93
C MET A 38 -7.98 3.53 11.33
N LYS A 39 -7.41 2.34 11.41
CA LYS A 39 -7.23 1.63 12.68
C LYS A 39 -6.26 2.40 13.58
N HIS A 40 -6.77 2.99 14.68
CA HIS A 40 -5.96 3.48 15.79
C HIS A 40 -6.11 2.59 17.05
N PRO A 41 -5.09 2.51 17.92
CA PRO A 41 -5.12 1.68 19.13
C PRO A 41 -6.18 2.08 20.16
N GLY A 42 -6.69 3.32 20.11
CA GLY A 42 -7.65 3.86 21.09
C GLY A 42 -9.03 4.23 20.54
N GLU A 43 -9.13 4.57 19.25
CA GLU A 43 -10.39 4.93 18.60
C GLU A 43 -10.47 4.25 17.24
N LYS A 44 -11.56 3.52 17.00
CA LYS A 44 -11.73 2.69 15.79
C LYS A 44 -12.81 3.21 14.84
N LEU A 45 -13.57 4.22 15.24
CA LEU A 45 -14.70 4.75 14.48
C LEU A 45 -14.48 6.23 14.20
N GLY A 46 -14.66 6.66 12.95
CA GLY A 46 -14.59 8.08 12.56
C GLY A 46 -13.19 8.68 12.44
N ASN A 47 -12.13 7.86 12.56
CA ASN A 47 -10.76 8.33 12.35
C ASN A 47 -10.40 8.29 10.86
N ASP A 48 -11.04 9.16 10.09
CA ASP A 48 -10.76 9.35 8.69
C ASP A 48 -9.45 10.11 8.53
N THR A 49 -8.51 9.54 7.78
CA THR A 49 -7.15 10.09 7.69
C THR A 49 -6.72 10.25 6.25
N ARG A 50 -6.28 11.46 5.90
CA ARG A 50 -5.62 11.71 4.62
C ARG A 50 -4.19 11.22 4.68
N VAL A 51 -3.79 10.44 3.69
CA VAL A 51 -2.42 9.94 3.55
C VAL A 51 -1.88 10.25 2.18
N ASP A 52 -0.57 10.45 2.12
CA ASP A 52 0.16 10.67 0.89
C ASP A 52 0.33 9.34 0.15
N LEU A 53 0.21 9.37 -1.17
CA LEU A 53 0.45 8.24 -2.05
C LEU A 53 1.74 8.48 -2.85
N PRO A 54 2.69 7.54 -2.81
CA PRO A 54 3.80 7.52 -3.76
C PRO A 54 3.30 7.44 -5.20
N GLU A 55 4.10 7.92 -6.13
CA GLU A 55 3.75 8.00 -7.55
C GLU A 55 3.33 6.63 -8.11
N GLU A 56 4.00 5.56 -7.70
CA GLU A 56 3.68 4.21 -8.17
C GLU A 56 2.28 3.76 -7.73
N ALA A 57 1.87 4.12 -6.50
CA ALA A 57 0.52 3.81 -6.02
C ALA A 57 -0.54 4.58 -6.82
N ILE A 58 -0.27 5.84 -7.20
CA ILE A 58 -1.17 6.65 -8.03
C ILE A 58 -1.32 6.03 -9.43
N ARG A 59 -0.20 5.66 -10.06
CA ARG A 59 -0.21 4.99 -11.35
C ARG A 59 -1.04 3.70 -11.35
N ILE A 60 -1.01 2.93 -10.25
CA ILE A 60 -1.89 1.77 -10.10
C ILE A 60 -3.36 2.19 -10.03
N ILE A 61 -3.72 3.20 -9.21
CA ILE A 61 -5.10 3.73 -9.15
C ILE A 61 -5.58 4.18 -10.53
N ASP A 62 -4.74 4.89 -11.27
CA ASP A 62 -5.05 5.41 -12.60
C ASP A 62 -5.28 4.30 -13.63
N SER A 63 -4.63 3.15 -13.44
CA SER A 63 -4.82 1.95 -14.29
C SER A 63 -6.08 1.15 -13.94
N MET A 64 -6.80 1.48 -12.86
CA MET A 64 -8.00 0.75 -12.44
C MET A 64 -9.23 1.24 -13.20
N ARG A 65 -10.08 0.30 -13.63
CA ARG A 65 -11.36 0.61 -14.27
C ARG A 65 -12.36 1.13 -13.24
N LYS A 66 -12.97 2.29 -13.50
CA LYS A 66 -14.07 2.84 -12.70
C LYS A 66 -15.40 2.11 -12.97
N SER A 67 -15.54 0.88 -12.49
CA SER A 67 -16.76 0.07 -12.66
C SER A 67 -17.65 -0.03 -11.43
N LYS A 68 -17.11 0.29 -10.25
CA LYS A 68 -17.82 0.37 -8.96
C LYS A 68 -17.38 1.62 -8.19
N ALA A 69 -18.02 1.89 -7.05
CA ALA A 69 -17.64 2.99 -6.18
C ALA A 69 -16.23 2.81 -5.60
N GLU A 70 -15.85 1.57 -5.28
CA GLU A 70 -14.53 1.21 -4.78
C GLU A 70 -13.49 1.20 -5.92
N ILE A 71 -12.28 1.67 -5.60
CA ILE A 71 -11.13 1.59 -6.50
C ILE A 71 -10.69 0.13 -6.68
N PHE A 72 -10.71 -0.65 -5.58
CA PHE A 72 -10.33 -2.07 -5.55
C PHE A 72 -11.54 -2.92 -5.12
N PRO A 73 -12.45 -3.25 -6.05
CA PRO A 73 -13.70 -3.95 -5.75
C PRO A 73 -13.50 -5.47 -5.54
N TYR A 74 -12.64 -5.83 -4.60
CA TYR A 74 -12.30 -7.21 -4.24
C TYR A 74 -12.80 -7.54 -2.83
N SER A 75 -13.14 -8.80 -2.57
CA SER A 75 -13.38 -9.25 -1.20
C SER A 75 -12.06 -9.52 -0.46
N PRO A 76 -12.01 -9.34 0.87
CA PRO A 76 -10.83 -9.69 1.66
C PRO A 76 -10.38 -11.14 1.41
N ASP A 77 -11.32 -12.08 1.47
CA ASP A 77 -11.01 -13.50 1.32
C ASP A 77 -10.41 -13.82 -0.06
N ALA A 78 -10.89 -13.15 -1.11
CA ALA A 78 -10.34 -13.32 -2.45
C ALA A 78 -8.89 -12.85 -2.53
N ILE A 79 -8.55 -11.70 -1.93
CA ILE A 79 -7.17 -11.19 -1.90
C ILE A 79 -6.26 -12.18 -1.18
N THR A 80 -6.63 -12.55 0.05
CA THR A 80 -5.82 -13.45 0.89
C THR A 80 -5.63 -14.80 0.20
N ALA A 81 -6.71 -15.42 -0.28
CA ALA A 81 -6.64 -16.74 -0.89
C ALA A 81 -5.80 -16.74 -2.19
N ASN A 82 -5.93 -15.72 -3.04
CA ASN A 82 -5.12 -15.63 -4.26
C ASN A 82 -3.65 -15.35 -3.97
N PHE A 83 -3.36 -14.47 -3.00
CA PHE A 83 -1.97 -14.19 -2.59
C PHE A 83 -1.29 -15.44 -2.04
N THR A 84 -1.95 -16.15 -1.11
CA THR A 84 -1.43 -17.40 -0.55
C THR A 84 -1.25 -18.47 -1.63
N ARG A 85 -2.18 -18.61 -2.58
CA ARG A 85 -2.03 -19.55 -3.71
C ARG A 85 -0.85 -19.18 -4.60
N ALA A 86 -0.64 -17.89 -4.90
CA ALA A 86 0.48 -17.43 -5.69
C ALA A 86 1.83 -17.71 -5.00
N CYS A 87 1.93 -17.46 -3.68
CA CYS A 87 3.14 -17.79 -2.91
C CYS A 87 3.43 -19.29 -2.95
N LYS A 88 2.42 -20.14 -2.73
CA LYS A 88 2.56 -21.60 -2.82
C LYS A 88 3.00 -22.06 -4.21
N LEU A 89 2.42 -21.49 -5.27
CA LEU A 89 2.78 -21.84 -6.65
C LEU A 89 4.24 -21.48 -6.96
N LEU A 90 4.73 -20.37 -6.41
CA LEU A 90 6.09 -19.87 -6.63
C LEU A 90 7.12 -20.44 -5.64
N GLY A 91 6.70 -21.30 -4.70
CA GLY A 91 7.57 -21.84 -3.65
C GLY A 91 8.08 -20.78 -2.66
N ILE A 92 7.34 -19.68 -2.48
CA ILE A 92 7.69 -18.63 -1.52
C ILE A 92 7.16 -19.03 -0.14
N GLU A 93 8.08 -19.14 0.81
CA GLU A 93 7.78 -19.48 2.20
C GLU A 93 7.61 -18.22 3.06
N ASP A 94 6.72 -18.29 4.06
CA ASP A 94 6.50 -17.27 5.10
C ASP A 94 6.17 -15.83 4.62
N LEU A 95 5.70 -15.67 3.37
CA LEU A 95 5.23 -14.38 2.86
C LEU A 95 3.71 -14.23 3.00
N HIS A 96 3.28 -13.19 3.72
CA HIS A 96 1.88 -12.83 3.92
C HIS A 96 1.55 -11.49 3.27
N PHE A 97 0.27 -11.26 2.95
CA PHE A 97 -0.15 -10.02 2.28
C PHE A 97 0.19 -8.77 3.12
N HIS A 98 0.16 -8.87 4.45
CA HIS A 98 0.48 -7.76 5.33
C HIS A 98 1.97 -7.39 5.33
N ASP A 99 2.86 -8.28 4.90
CA ASP A 99 4.29 -8.01 4.79
C ASP A 99 4.60 -7.00 3.70
N LEU A 100 3.74 -6.89 2.68
CA LEU A 100 3.85 -5.86 1.64
C LEU A 100 3.86 -4.44 2.23
N ARG A 101 3.09 -4.23 3.30
CA ARG A 101 3.10 -2.96 4.03
C ARG A 101 4.44 -2.75 4.74
N HIS A 102 5.01 -3.78 5.35
CA HIS A 102 6.31 -3.69 6.02
C HIS A 102 7.41 -3.36 5.02
N GLU A 103 7.40 -4.05 3.89
CA GLU A 103 8.34 -3.84 2.79
C GLU A 103 8.24 -2.42 2.22
N GLY A 104 7.02 -1.94 1.95
CA GLY A 104 6.81 -0.57 1.46
C GLY A 104 7.33 0.50 2.41
N ILE A 105 7.20 0.30 3.73
CA ILE A 105 7.77 1.22 4.72
C ILE A 105 9.30 1.13 4.75
N SER A 106 9.87 -0.07 4.66
CA SER A 106 11.32 -0.26 4.57
C SER A 106 11.89 0.48 3.37
N ARG A 107 11.28 0.31 2.19
CA ARG A 107 11.64 1.01 0.96
C ARG A 107 11.71 2.53 1.14
N LEU A 108 10.71 3.15 1.79
CA LEU A 108 10.73 4.60 1.99
C LEU A 108 11.95 5.06 2.83
N PHE A 109 12.32 4.29 3.86
CA PHE A 109 13.52 4.59 4.63
C PHE A 109 14.80 4.35 3.84
N GLU A 110 14.89 3.28 3.06
CA GLU A 110 16.02 2.99 2.18
C GLU A 110 16.20 4.06 1.10
N MET A 111 15.11 4.67 0.64
CA MET A 111 15.11 5.85 -0.23
C MET A 111 15.50 7.16 0.49
N GLY A 112 15.80 7.11 1.78
CA GLY A 112 16.22 8.26 2.57
C GLY A 112 15.09 9.20 3.02
N TRP A 113 13.83 8.74 3.02
CA TRP A 113 12.73 9.59 3.44
C TRP A 113 12.79 9.88 4.94
N SER A 114 12.42 11.11 5.31
CA SER A 114 12.34 11.53 6.70
C SER A 114 11.17 10.86 7.42
N ILE A 115 11.26 10.71 8.74
CA ILE A 115 10.20 10.11 9.57
C ILE A 115 8.84 10.78 9.33
N PRO A 116 8.72 12.13 9.26
CA PRO A 116 7.44 12.77 8.93
C PRO A 116 6.88 12.36 7.56
N HIS A 117 7.71 12.26 6.52
CA HIS A 117 7.26 11.84 5.19
C HIS A 117 6.82 10.37 5.17
N VAL A 118 7.57 9.48 5.85
CA VAL A 118 7.18 8.08 6.00
C VAL A 118 5.87 7.95 6.78
N ALA A 119 5.65 8.79 7.80
CA ALA A 119 4.38 8.82 8.53
C ALA A 119 3.22 9.33 7.67
N ALA A 120 3.45 10.34 6.83
CA ALA A 120 2.44 10.86 5.91
C ALA A 120 1.96 9.80 4.91
N VAL A 121 2.86 8.95 4.41
CA VAL A 121 2.50 7.80 3.56
C VAL A 121 1.92 6.67 4.39
N SER A 122 2.60 6.22 5.45
CA SER A 122 2.22 5.03 6.24
C SER A 122 1.02 5.23 7.18
N GLY A 123 0.45 6.43 7.20
CA GLY A 123 -0.56 6.86 8.16
C GLY A 123 0.10 7.31 9.48
N PRO A 124 -0.60 8.12 10.29
CA PRO A 124 -0.07 8.69 11.52
C PRO A 124 0.29 7.56 12.49
N ARG A 125 1.58 7.20 12.50
CA ARG A 125 2.16 6.20 13.38
C ARG A 125 3.09 6.87 14.37
N SER A 126 3.12 6.35 15.59
CA SER A 126 4.10 6.78 16.57
C SER A 126 5.52 6.47 16.06
N TRP A 127 6.48 7.32 16.43
CA TRP A 127 7.90 7.08 16.17
C TRP A 127 8.35 5.68 16.60
N VAL A 128 7.88 5.22 17.76
CA VAL A 128 8.13 3.87 18.29
C VAL A 128 7.76 2.77 17.27
N SER A 129 6.67 2.95 16.53
CA SER A 129 6.23 2.00 15.50
C SER A 129 7.07 2.04 14.22
N LEU A 130 7.74 3.15 13.96
CA LEU A 130 8.58 3.38 12.78
C LEU A 130 10.04 3.01 13.02
N LYS A 131 10.54 3.09 14.26
CA LYS A 131 11.93 2.81 14.64
C LYS A 131 12.43 1.44 14.15
N ARG A 132 11.56 0.42 14.07
CA ARG A 132 11.95 -0.91 13.57
C ARG A 132 12.41 -0.93 12.10
N TYR A 133 12.03 0.07 11.31
CA TYR A 133 12.39 0.16 9.89
C TYR A 133 13.61 1.07 9.65
N THR A 134 14.18 1.69 10.69
CA THR A 134 15.30 2.62 10.55
C THR A 134 16.66 1.93 10.64
N HIS A 135 16.70 0.61 10.81
CA HIS A 135 17.93 -0.19 10.71
C HIS A 135 18.27 -0.48 9.24
N ILE A 136 18.52 0.59 8.50
CA ILE A 136 18.77 0.56 7.06
C ILE A 136 20.09 -0.16 6.79
N ARG A 137 20.05 -1.18 5.93
CA ARG A 137 21.24 -1.94 5.48
C ARG A 137 21.66 -1.59 4.05
N GLU A 138 20.69 -1.19 3.23
CA GLU A 138 20.86 -0.84 1.83
C GLU A 138 20.17 0.51 1.57
N THR A 139 20.70 1.29 0.63
CA THR A 139 20.14 2.61 0.29
C THR A 139 19.82 2.68 -1.19
N GLY A 140 18.78 3.45 -1.53
CA GLY A 140 18.27 3.59 -2.88
C GLY A 140 16.85 3.04 -3.03
N ASP A 141 16.34 3.09 -4.25
CA ASP A 141 15.02 2.56 -4.58
C ASP A 141 15.12 1.22 -5.30
N LYS A 142 14.91 0.13 -4.55
CA LYS A 142 14.96 -1.25 -5.08
C LYS A 142 13.95 -1.51 -6.20
N TYR A 143 12.90 -0.67 -6.31
CA TYR A 143 11.82 -0.84 -7.28
C TYR A 143 11.89 0.14 -8.45
N ALA A 144 12.89 1.02 -8.51
CA ALA A 144 12.99 2.06 -9.56
C ALA A 144 12.92 1.49 -10.99
N ASN A 145 13.54 0.33 -11.22
CA ASN A 145 13.57 -0.35 -12.52
C ASN A 145 12.80 -1.69 -12.51
N TRP A 146 11.93 -1.89 -11.52
CA TRP A 146 11.19 -3.14 -11.40
C TRP A 146 10.06 -3.21 -12.43
N LEU A 147 10.20 -4.11 -13.41
CA LEU A 147 9.21 -4.33 -14.47
C LEU A 147 7.82 -4.72 -13.94
N GLY A 148 7.74 -5.27 -12.72
CA GLY A 148 6.47 -5.69 -12.13
C GLY A 148 5.46 -4.55 -11.96
N THR A 149 5.92 -3.30 -11.75
CA THR A 149 5.02 -2.13 -11.71
C THR A 149 4.35 -1.91 -13.05
N GLN A 150 5.12 -1.95 -14.14
CA GLN A 150 4.61 -1.74 -15.50
C GLN A 150 3.71 -2.88 -15.94
N LEU A 151 4.15 -4.13 -15.73
CA LEU A 151 3.33 -5.32 -15.96
C LEU A 151 2.01 -5.26 -15.19
N ALA A 152 2.02 -4.66 -13.99
CA ALA A 152 0.80 -4.55 -13.22
C ALA A 152 -0.19 -3.56 -13.83
N ILE A 153 0.29 -2.43 -14.34
CA ILE A 153 -0.51 -1.39 -14.98
C ILE A 153 -1.11 -1.90 -16.29
N ASP A 154 -0.30 -2.52 -17.13
CA ASP A 154 -0.64 -2.86 -18.52
C ASP A 154 -1.59 -4.05 -18.64
N ASN A 155 -1.50 -5.02 -17.73
CA ASN A 155 -2.40 -6.17 -17.74
C ASN A 155 -3.79 -5.75 -17.23
N THR A 156 -4.76 -5.77 -18.16
CA THR A 156 -6.18 -5.41 -17.94
C THR A 156 -6.96 -6.57 -17.35
#